data_AF-A0A6J6JKT1-F1
#
_entry.id   AF-A0A6J6JKT1-F1
#
_cell.length_a   1.000
_cell.length_b   1.000
_cell.length_c   1.000
_cell.angle_alpha   90.00
_cell.angle_beta   90.00
_cell.angle_gamma   90.00
#
_symmetry.space_group_name_H-M   'P 1'
#
loop_
_entity.id
_entity.type
_entity.pdbx_description
1 polymer ?
#
loop_
_entity_poly.entity_id
_entity_poly.type
_entity_poly.pdbx_seq_one_letter_code
_entity_poly.pdbx_strand_id
1 'polypeptide(L)'
;MSPKARKKNPPASQPSTYIEPKRKLTSREKTIKTGAILIVVALVMSLLAGALSFAPTTPAGAVEIKSVQIMQETPKLIDTDGDGIPNNEDPDIDGDGIVNGLDEDIDGDGAANLSDGDPAETNGFDGPNPIKPGPETLPDLTQNTPTTWAFFGLLAMAAFATGFIVKRLINRAKRAQKNT
;
A
#
# COMPACT_ATOMS: atom_id res chain seq x y z
N MET A 1 -96.44 -19.85 -39.93
CA MET A 1 -94.99 -19.90 -40.25
C MET A 1 -94.28 -19.13 -39.15
N SER A 2 -93.76 -19.84 -38.14
CA SER A 2 -93.23 -19.23 -36.90
C SER A 2 -91.72 -19.52 -36.80
N PRO A 3 -90.88 -18.53 -36.46
CA PRO A 3 -89.43 -18.66 -36.51
C PRO A 3 -88.88 -19.51 -35.36
N LYS A 4 -87.89 -20.36 -35.69
CA LYS A 4 -87.17 -21.23 -34.76
C LYS A 4 -86.25 -20.40 -33.84
N ALA A 5 -86.47 -20.47 -32.53
CA ALA A 5 -85.62 -19.84 -31.53
C ALA A 5 -84.24 -20.54 -31.43
N ARG A 6 -83.17 -19.76 -31.53
CA ARG A 6 -81.76 -20.19 -31.48
C ARG A 6 -81.36 -20.49 -30.03
N LYS A 7 -80.97 -21.74 -29.73
CA LYS A 7 -80.37 -22.14 -28.44
C LYS A 7 -79.11 -21.32 -28.17
N LYS A 8 -79.05 -20.62 -27.03
CA LYS A 8 -77.83 -19.99 -26.53
C LYS A 8 -77.02 -21.04 -25.77
N ASN A 9 -75.79 -21.30 -26.22
CA ASN A 9 -74.85 -22.14 -25.50
C ASN A 9 -74.37 -21.41 -24.22
N PRO A 10 -74.06 -22.12 -23.13
CA PRO A 10 -73.49 -21.51 -21.94
C PRO A 10 -72.13 -20.88 -22.26
N PRO A 11 -71.76 -19.77 -21.57
CA PRO A 11 -70.50 -19.09 -21.85
C PRO A 11 -69.30 -20.00 -21.57
N ALA A 12 -68.37 -20.03 -22.51
CA ALA A 12 -67.11 -20.73 -22.39
C ALA A 12 -66.37 -20.28 -21.12
N SER A 13 -66.02 -21.23 -20.26
CA SER A 13 -65.10 -21.03 -19.15
C SER A 13 -63.78 -20.49 -19.70
N GLN A 14 -63.40 -19.28 -19.27
CA GLN A 14 -62.13 -18.66 -19.62
C GLN A 14 -60.97 -19.54 -19.14
N PRO A 15 -59.85 -19.60 -19.89
CA PRO A 15 -58.65 -20.31 -19.44
C PRO A 15 -58.16 -19.64 -18.15
N SER A 16 -57.95 -20.44 -17.11
CA SER A 16 -57.34 -19.96 -15.88
C SER A 16 -55.97 -19.37 -16.22
N THR A 17 -55.85 -18.05 -16.15
CA THR A 17 -54.56 -17.39 -16.22
C THR A 17 -53.78 -17.81 -14.98
N TYR A 18 -52.77 -18.67 -15.17
CA TYR A 18 -51.79 -18.94 -14.14
C TYR A 18 -50.95 -17.67 -13.97
N ILE A 19 -51.36 -16.81 -13.04
CA ILE A 19 -50.54 -15.67 -12.62
C ILE A 19 -49.45 -16.25 -11.74
N GLU A 20 -48.23 -16.33 -12.26
CA GLU A 20 -47.06 -16.66 -11.47
C GLU A 20 -46.93 -15.60 -10.36
N PRO A 21 -47.00 -15.97 -9.06
CA PRO A 21 -46.92 -14.98 -8.00
C PRO A 21 -45.50 -14.41 -7.97
N LYS A 22 -45.35 -13.11 -8.26
CA LYS A 22 -44.08 -12.38 -8.05
C LYS A 22 -43.62 -12.61 -6.61
N ARG A 23 -42.58 -13.44 -6.42
CA ARG A 23 -42.02 -13.73 -5.10
C ARG A 23 -41.71 -12.42 -4.38
N LYS A 24 -42.46 -12.15 -3.31
CA LYS A 24 -42.16 -11.04 -2.41
C LYS A 24 -40.88 -11.40 -1.69
N LEU A 25 -39.80 -10.70 -2.04
CA LEU A 25 -38.50 -10.88 -1.41
C LEU A 25 -38.64 -10.67 0.10
N THR A 26 -38.46 -11.73 0.87
CA THR A 26 -38.53 -11.75 2.33
C THR A 26 -37.48 -10.79 2.90
N SER A 27 -37.69 -10.23 4.11
CA SER A 27 -36.70 -9.30 4.71
C SER A 27 -35.29 -9.91 4.78
N ARG A 28 -35.19 -11.24 4.89
CA ARG A 28 -33.93 -11.98 4.86
C ARG A 28 -33.22 -11.89 3.51
N GLU A 29 -33.95 -11.98 2.40
CA GLU A 29 -33.37 -11.83 1.05
C GLU A 29 -32.94 -10.38 0.77
N LYS A 30 -33.63 -9.38 1.36
CA LYS A 30 -33.17 -7.98 1.30
C LYS A 30 -31.87 -7.79 2.06
N THR A 31 -31.76 -8.38 3.26
CA THR A 31 -30.53 -8.34 4.07
C THR A 31 -29.36 -9.05 3.39
N ILE A 32 -29.62 -10.19 2.74
CA ILE A 32 -28.59 -10.93 1.97
C ILE A 32 -28.12 -10.09 0.78
N LYS A 33 -29.04 -9.46 0.03
CA LYS A 33 -28.67 -8.58 -1.09
C LYS A 33 -27.87 -7.36 -0.63
N THR A 34 -28.26 -6.71 0.46
CA THR A 34 -27.48 -5.59 1.01
C THR A 34 -26.13 -6.05 1.54
N GLY A 35 -26.04 -7.23 2.18
CA GLY A 35 -24.78 -7.80 2.63
C GLY A 35 -23.83 -8.11 1.47
N ALA A 36 -24.34 -8.68 0.38
CA ALA A 36 -23.55 -8.95 -0.82
C ALA A 36 -23.01 -7.66 -1.47
N ILE A 37 -23.85 -6.62 -1.58
CA ILE A 37 -23.42 -5.31 -2.10
C ILE A 37 -22.31 -4.72 -1.20
N LEU A 38 -22.44 -4.79 0.12
CA LEU A 38 -21.41 -4.28 1.04
C LEU A 38 -20.07 -5.03 0.92
N ILE A 39 -20.11 -6.35 0.72
CA ILE A 39 -18.89 -7.15 0.51
C ILE A 39 -18.21 -6.75 -0.80
N VAL A 40 -18.95 -6.59 -1.89
CA VAL A 40 -18.39 -6.17 -3.18
C VAL A 40 -17.80 -4.76 -3.09
N VAL A 41 -18.50 -3.82 -2.44
CA VAL A 41 -18.01 -2.46 -2.21
C VAL A 41 -16.72 -2.47 -1.37
N ALA A 42 -16.65 -3.30 -0.32
CA ALA A 42 -15.46 -3.44 0.50
C ALA A 42 -14.26 -4.01 -0.29
N LEU A 43 -14.49 -5.02 -1.12
CA LEU A 43 -13.45 -5.61 -1.97
C LEU A 43 -12.91 -4.61 -3.01
N VAL A 44 -13.80 -3.86 -3.67
CA VAL A 44 -13.40 -2.82 -4.65
C VAL A 44 -12.64 -1.68 -3.97
N MET A 45 -13.10 -1.22 -2.81
CA MET A 45 -12.38 -0.18 -2.05
C MET A 45 -11.02 -0.68 -1.54
N SER A 46 -10.92 -1.95 -1.12
CA SER A 46 -9.66 -2.55 -0.70
C SER A 46 -8.67 -2.67 -1.87
N LEU A 47 -9.15 -3.02 -3.06
CA LEU A 47 -8.30 -3.13 -4.26
C LEU A 47 -7.82 -1.74 -4.73
N LEU A 48 -8.70 -0.73 -4.66
CA LEU A 48 -8.38 0.65 -5.01
C LEU A 48 -7.43 1.31 -3.99
N ALA A 49 -7.58 0.99 -2.70
CA ALA A 49 -6.66 1.43 -1.65
C ALA A 49 -5.26 0.81 -1.82
N GLY A 50 -5.17 -0.46 -2.26
CA GLY A 50 -3.90 -1.10 -2.57
C GLY A 50 -3.16 -0.44 -3.75
N ALA A 51 -3.89 0.02 -4.76
CA ALA A 51 -3.29 0.69 -5.93
C ALA A 51 -2.68 2.07 -5.62
N LEU A 52 -3.15 2.76 -4.57
CA LEU A 52 -2.62 4.04 -4.11
C LEU A 52 -1.51 3.90 -3.05
N SER A 53 -1.21 2.68 -2.58
CA SER A 53 -0.24 2.43 -1.51
C SER A 53 1.23 2.43 -1.99
N PHE A 54 1.48 2.53 -3.29
CA PHE A 54 2.82 2.76 -3.81
C PHE A 54 3.06 4.27 -3.84
N ALA A 55 3.35 4.85 -2.67
CA ALA A 55 4.05 6.13 -2.67
C ALA A 55 5.45 5.84 -3.25
N PRO A 56 5.86 6.47 -4.36
CA PRO A 56 7.28 6.46 -4.71
C PRO A 56 8.00 7.05 -3.51
N THR A 57 8.90 6.28 -2.90
CA THR A 57 9.87 6.84 -1.96
C THR A 57 10.66 7.86 -2.76
N THR A 58 10.36 9.14 -2.58
CA THR A 58 11.26 10.20 -3.02
C THR A 58 12.58 9.96 -2.33
N PRO A 59 13.68 9.75 -3.08
CA PRO A 59 15.02 9.77 -2.49
C PRO A 59 15.15 11.06 -1.69
N ALA A 60 15.60 10.93 -0.45
CA ALA A 60 15.90 12.10 0.37
C ALA A 60 17.03 12.88 -0.32
N GLY A 61 16.75 14.13 -0.67
CA GLY A 61 17.75 15.07 -1.18
C GLY A 61 17.74 15.22 -2.69
N ALA A 62 17.07 16.27 -3.16
CA ALA A 62 17.55 16.97 -4.34
C ALA A 62 18.90 17.61 -3.98
N VAL A 63 19.97 16.83 -4.11
CA VAL A 63 21.29 17.40 -4.34
C VAL A 63 21.24 17.99 -5.74
N GLU A 64 21.53 19.28 -5.83
CA GLU A 64 21.65 20.03 -7.06
C GLU A 64 22.60 19.29 -8.01
N ILE A 65 22.04 18.66 -9.06
CA ILE A 65 22.82 17.94 -10.06
C ILE A 65 23.63 18.98 -10.84
N LYS A 66 24.88 19.18 -10.43
CA LYS A 66 25.88 19.81 -11.27
C LYS A 66 26.22 18.81 -12.39
N SER A 67 25.51 18.97 -13.50
CA SER A 67 25.71 18.31 -14.79
C SER A 67 25.78 16.77 -14.79
N VAL A 68 24.70 16.16 -15.26
CA VAL A 68 24.69 14.84 -15.87
C VAL A 68 25.76 14.78 -16.97
N GLN A 69 26.90 14.13 -16.72
CA GLN A 69 27.84 13.72 -17.76
C GLN A 69 27.49 12.29 -18.18
N ILE A 70 26.52 12.14 -19.07
CA ILE A 70 26.29 10.88 -19.78
C ILE A 70 27.06 10.98 -21.10
N MET A 71 28.16 10.24 -21.21
CA MET A 71 28.61 9.47 -22.39
C MET A 71 30.12 9.24 -22.35
N GLN A 72 30.52 8.08 -21.83
CA GLN A 72 31.65 7.35 -22.38
C GLN A 72 31.25 5.87 -22.36
N GLU A 73 30.76 5.36 -23.49
CA GLU A 73 30.52 3.92 -23.72
C GLU A 73 31.84 3.15 -23.95
N THR A 74 32.79 3.37 -23.06
CA THR A 74 33.84 2.41 -22.74
C THR A 74 33.56 1.99 -21.31
N PRO A 75 33.80 0.74 -20.87
CA PRO A 75 33.94 0.53 -19.44
C PRO A 75 34.97 1.56 -18.98
N LYS A 76 34.54 2.59 -18.23
CA LYS A 76 35.46 3.54 -17.61
C LYS A 76 36.19 2.68 -16.60
N LEU A 77 37.31 2.15 -17.01
CA LEU A 77 38.30 1.58 -16.14
C LEU A 77 38.78 2.76 -15.30
N ILE A 78 38.30 2.81 -14.07
CA ILE A 78 38.74 3.79 -13.08
C ILE A 78 40.13 3.35 -12.65
N ASP A 79 41.00 4.33 -12.51
CA ASP A 79 42.43 4.25 -12.23
C ASP A 79 42.69 5.45 -11.29
N THR A 80 42.67 5.17 -9.99
CA THR A 80 42.61 6.18 -8.92
C THR A 80 43.99 6.83 -8.70
N ASP A 81 45.07 6.05 -8.74
CA ASP A 81 46.44 6.55 -8.58
C ASP A 81 47.11 6.98 -9.92
N GLY A 82 46.54 6.57 -11.06
CA GLY A 82 47.01 6.92 -12.39
C GLY A 82 48.23 6.13 -12.86
N ASP A 83 48.49 4.95 -12.30
CA ASP A 83 49.61 4.08 -12.68
C ASP A 83 49.35 3.30 -13.99
N GLY A 84 48.10 3.32 -14.48
CA GLY A 84 47.65 2.67 -15.70
C GLY A 84 47.09 1.25 -15.50
N ILE A 85 46.98 0.77 -14.26
CA ILE A 85 46.28 -0.43 -13.87
C ILE A 85 44.88 0.00 -13.40
N PRO A 86 43.81 -0.62 -13.91
CA PRO A 86 42.47 -0.29 -13.44
C PRO A 86 42.25 -0.78 -12.01
N ASN A 87 41.48 -0.07 -11.19
CA ASN A 87 41.23 -0.41 -9.78
C ASN A 87 40.81 -1.87 -9.55
N ASN A 88 40.07 -2.46 -10.50
CA ASN A 88 39.62 -3.86 -10.40
C ASN A 88 40.76 -4.90 -10.59
N GLU A 89 41.93 -4.48 -11.08
CA GLU A 89 43.14 -5.28 -11.27
C GLU A 89 44.34 -4.76 -10.46
N ASP A 90 44.19 -3.61 -9.81
CA ASP A 90 45.24 -2.91 -9.08
C ASP A 90 45.38 -3.46 -7.64
N PRO A 91 46.58 -3.91 -7.22
CA PRO A 91 46.84 -4.31 -5.85
C PRO A 91 46.99 -3.17 -4.83
N ASP A 92 47.09 -1.91 -5.27
CA ASP A 92 47.42 -0.70 -4.48
C ASP A 92 46.70 0.53 -5.06
N ILE A 93 45.37 0.58 -4.91
CA ILE A 93 44.47 1.46 -5.70
C ILE A 93 44.74 2.96 -5.52
N ASP A 94 45.17 3.39 -4.34
CA ASP A 94 45.46 4.80 -4.05
C ASP A 94 46.96 5.15 -4.18
N GLY A 95 47.80 4.14 -4.44
CA GLY A 95 49.24 4.28 -4.62
C GLY A 95 50.00 4.72 -3.37
N ASP A 96 49.48 4.49 -2.16
CA ASP A 96 50.14 4.86 -0.91
C ASP A 96 51.26 3.87 -0.49
N GLY A 97 51.31 2.71 -1.13
CA GLY A 97 52.27 1.64 -0.90
C GLY A 97 51.80 0.55 0.08
N ILE A 98 50.55 0.60 0.53
CA ILE A 98 49.88 -0.40 1.35
C ILE A 98 48.91 -1.19 0.46
N VAL A 99 49.23 -2.47 0.23
CA VAL A 99 48.34 -3.33 -0.57
C VAL A 99 46.90 -3.32 -0.04
N ASN A 100 45.90 -3.29 -0.94
CA ASN A 100 44.47 -3.14 -0.61
C ASN A 100 43.97 -4.08 0.50
N GLY A 101 44.57 -5.28 0.63
CA GLY A 101 44.21 -6.25 1.66
C GLY A 101 44.65 -5.89 3.09
N LEU A 102 45.50 -4.88 3.25
CA LEU A 102 46.02 -4.35 4.51
C LEU A 102 45.67 -2.87 4.73
N ASP A 103 45.11 -2.22 3.71
CA ASP A 103 44.73 -0.83 3.75
C ASP A 103 43.37 -0.63 4.45
N GLU A 104 43.27 0.43 5.24
CA GLU A 104 42.04 0.84 5.91
C GLU A 104 41.18 1.78 5.04
N ASP A 105 41.75 2.35 3.96
CA ASP A 105 41.18 3.39 3.09
C ASP A 105 41.63 3.19 1.63
N ILE A 106 41.14 2.11 1.00
CA ILE A 106 41.72 1.53 -0.25
C ILE A 106 41.79 2.50 -1.43
N ASP A 107 40.89 3.46 -1.54
CA ASP A 107 40.87 4.45 -2.63
C ASP A 107 41.31 5.86 -2.18
N GLY A 108 41.77 6.00 -0.93
CA GLY A 108 42.39 7.20 -0.41
C GLY A 108 41.49 8.44 -0.37
N ASP A 109 40.16 8.25 -0.37
CA ASP A 109 39.19 9.35 -0.36
C ASP A 109 38.97 9.95 1.05
N GLY A 110 39.53 9.30 2.08
CA GLY A 110 39.47 9.68 3.49
C GLY A 110 38.34 9.02 4.27
N ALA A 111 37.55 8.13 3.66
CA ALA A 111 36.50 7.35 4.26
C ALA A 111 36.94 5.88 4.42
N ALA A 112 37.22 5.48 5.67
CA ALA A 112 37.63 4.11 5.95
C ALA A 112 36.65 3.06 5.35
N ASN A 113 37.19 1.96 4.82
CA ASN A 113 36.49 0.90 4.07
C ASN A 113 35.17 0.40 4.69
N LEU A 114 35.05 0.42 6.02
CA LEU A 114 33.84 -0.01 6.73
C LEU A 114 32.71 1.03 6.71
N SER A 115 33.04 2.28 6.43
CA SER A 115 32.16 3.46 6.41
C SER A 115 31.88 3.99 5.01
N ASP A 116 32.62 3.49 4.03
CA ASP A 116 32.52 3.84 2.62
C ASP A 116 31.62 2.88 1.83
N GLY A 117 30.77 3.45 0.96
CA GLY A 117 29.85 2.73 0.09
C GLY A 117 30.46 2.24 -1.23
N ASP A 118 31.64 2.73 -1.63
CA ASP A 118 32.44 2.19 -2.75
C ASP A 118 33.94 2.11 -2.39
N PRO A 119 34.38 1.21 -1.47
CA PRO A 119 35.76 1.08 -0.95
C PRO A 119 36.87 0.72 -1.95
N ALA A 120 36.67 0.90 -3.23
CA ALA A 120 37.64 0.65 -4.27
C ALA A 120 37.39 1.55 -5.50
N GLU A 121 36.60 2.62 -5.34
CA GLU A 121 36.16 3.55 -6.36
C GLU A 121 35.83 2.91 -7.72
N THR A 122 35.13 1.77 -7.74
CA THR A 122 35.00 0.95 -8.96
C THR A 122 34.02 1.50 -9.99
N ASN A 123 33.11 2.36 -9.55
CA ASN A 123 32.04 2.90 -10.39
C ASN A 123 31.97 4.45 -10.38
N GLY A 124 32.85 5.11 -9.62
CA GLY A 124 32.98 6.57 -9.57
C GLY A 124 31.81 7.25 -8.85
N PHE A 125 31.16 6.53 -7.95
CA PHE A 125 30.13 7.05 -7.06
C PHE A 125 30.46 6.66 -5.62
N ASP A 126 31.10 7.59 -4.90
CA ASP A 126 31.15 7.55 -3.44
C ASP A 126 29.73 7.84 -2.91
N GLY A 127 29.13 6.81 -2.34
CA GLY A 127 27.78 6.81 -1.81
C GLY A 127 27.79 6.56 -0.30
N PRO A 128 26.86 7.17 0.46
CA PRO A 128 26.76 6.86 1.88
C PRO A 128 26.45 5.38 2.07
N ASN A 129 27.16 4.80 3.02
CA ASN A 129 27.03 3.41 3.38
C ASN A 129 25.56 2.93 3.57
N PRO A 130 25.20 1.70 3.15
CA PRO A 130 23.89 1.15 3.43
C PRO A 130 23.61 1.14 4.94
N ILE A 131 22.49 1.72 5.35
CA ILE A 131 22.10 1.76 6.77
C ILE A 131 21.97 0.30 7.27
N LYS A 132 22.87 -0.11 8.17
CA LYS A 132 22.79 -1.42 8.83
C LYS A 132 21.41 -1.55 9.48
N PRO A 133 20.58 -2.55 9.13
CA PRO A 133 19.29 -2.72 9.78
C PRO A 133 19.54 -3.01 11.27
N GLY A 134 19.25 -2.02 12.10
CA GLY A 134 19.31 -2.16 13.55
C GLY A 134 18.15 -3.03 14.06
N PRO A 135 18.22 -3.53 15.31
CA PRO A 135 17.02 -4.03 15.96
C PRO A 135 15.98 -2.90 15.94
N GLU A 136 14.80 -3.14 15.38
CA GLU A 136 13.73 -2.16 15.28
C GLU A 136 13.48 -1.55 16.67
N THR A 137 13.93 -0.31 16.87
CA THR A 137 13.70 0.41 18.11
C THR A 137 12.36 1.14 17.98
N LEU A 138 11.57 1.17 19.06
CA LEU A 138 10.27 1.84 19.12
C LEU A 138 10.17 3.24 18.47
N PRO A 139 11.22 4.09 18.37
CA PRO A 139 11.16 5.33 17.58
C PRO A 139 11.04 5.17 16.05
N ASP A 140 11.41 4.03 15.46
CA ASP A 140 11.31 3.81 13.99
C ASP A 140 9.85 3.77 13.50
N LEU A 141 8.95 3.32 14.37
CA LEU A 141 7.50 3.42 14.19
C LEU A 141 6.99 4.87 14.12
N THR A 142 7.77 5.88 14.51
CA THR A 142 7.33 7.29 14.44
C THR A 142 7.95 8.08 13.28
N GLN A 143 9.10 7.62 12.77
CA GLN A 143 9.80 8.24 11.62
C GLN A 143 9.24 7.73 10.28
N ASN A 144 8.90 6.43 10.21
CA ASN A 144 8.48 5.77 8.97
C ASN A 144 6.99 5.41 8.93
N THR A 145 6.20 5.72 9.97
CA THR A 145 4.74 5.66 9.82
C THR A 145 4.27 6.92 9.11
N PRO A 146 3.58 6.80 7.96
CA PRO A 146 2.90 7.95 7.40
C PRO A 146 1.91 8.42 8.46
N THR A 147 2.08 9.67 8.91
CA THR A 147 1.31 10.30 10.00
C THR A 147 -0.20 10.11 9.83
N THR A 148 -0.67 9.93 8.60
CA THR A 148 -2.03 9.50 8.25
C THR A 148 -2.52 8.29 9.05
N TRP A 149 -1.75 7.21 9.20
CA TRP A 149 -2.19 6.01 9.94
C TRP A 149 -2.35 6.29 11.44
N ALA A 150 -1.49 7.13 12.02
CA ALA A 150 -1.63 7.58 13.40
C ALA A 150 -2.89 8.44 13.61
N PHE A 151 -3.19 9.36 12.68
CA PHE A 151 -4.41 10.17 12.72
C PHE A 151 -5.69 9.33 12.56
N PHE A 152 -5.69 8.37 11.63
CA PHE A 152 -6.84 7.47 11.43
C PHE A 152 -7.07 6.55 12.64
N GLY A 153 -6.00 6.03 13.26
CA GLY A 153 -6.08 5.23 14.48
C GLY A 153 -6.67 6.00 15.66
N LEU A 154 -6.23 7.25 15.87
CA LEU A 154 -6.72 8.11 16.95
C LEU A 154 -8.19 8.52 16.73
N LEU A 155 -8.56 8.86 15.50
CA LEU A 155 -9.94 9.19 15.13
C LEU A 155 -10.89 8.00 15.34
N ALA A 156 -10.47 6.80 14.95
CA ALA A 156 -11.26 5.58 15.15
C ALA A 156 -11.46 5.27 16.64
N MET A 157 -10.40 5.40 17.46
CA MET A 157 -10.50 5.22 18.92
C MET A 157 -11.46 6.22 19.57
N ALA A 158 -11.39 7.49 19.18
CA ALA A 158 -12.30 8.52 19.68
C ALA A 158 -13.77 8.25 19.27
N ALA A 159 -14.01 7.80 18.04
CA ALA A 159 -15.34 7.43 17.57
C ALA A 159 -15.92 6.20 18.32
N PHE A 160 -15.09 5.20 18.61
CA PHE A 160 -15.51 4.04 19.42
C PHE A 160 -15.81 4.42 20.87
N ALA A 161 -14.98 5.26 21.50
CA ALA A 161 -15.18 5.69 22.88
C ALA A 161 -16.47 6.51 23.03
N THR A 162 -16.69 7.48 22.14
CA THR A 162 -17.91 8.29 22.12
C THR A 162 -19.15 7.44 21.85
N GLY A 163 -19.09 6.53 20.88
CA GLY A 163 -20.17 5.58 20.60
C GLY A 163 -20.49 4.67 21.79
N PHE A 164 -19.49 4.18 22.51
CA PHE A 164 -19.66 3.35 23.71
C PHE A 164 -20.34 4.12 24.85
N ILE A 165 -19.93 5.38 25.09
CA ILE A 165 -20.52 6.24 26.11
C ILE A 165 -21.99 6.52 25.79
N VAL A 166 -22.30 6.92 24.55
CA VAL A 166 -23.68 7.16 24.10
C VAL A 166 -24.55 5.91 24.24
N LYS A 167 -24.03 4.74 23.84
CA LYS A 167 -24.73 3.45 24.01
C LYS A 167 -25.00 3.12 25.49
N ARG A 168 -24.04 3.40 26.37
CA ARG A 168 -24.21 3.21 27.82
C ARG A 168 -25.28 4.14 28.40
N LEU A 169 -25.35 5.38 27.94
CA LEU A 169 -26.37 6.36 28.36
C LEU A 169 -27.77 5.95 27.90
N ILE A 170 -27.94 5.55 26.64
CA ILE A 170 -29.22 5.08 26.09
C ILE A 170 -29.70 3.82 26.84
N ASN A 171 -28.79 2.89 27.13
CA ASN A 171 -29.13 1.67 27.87
C ASN A 171 -29.55 1.96 29.32
N ARG A 172 -29.02 3.01 29.96
CA ARG A 172 -29.46 3.46 31.28
C ARG A 172 -30.84 4.10 31.22
N ALA A 173 -31.11 4.96 30.24
CA ALA A 173 -32.41 5.58 30.03
C ALA A 173 -33.53 4.55 29.76
N LYS A 174 -33.23 3.52 28.95
CA LYS A 174 -34.19 2.43 28.69
C LYS A 174 -34.48 1.56 29.92
N ARG A 175 -33.50 1.40 30.83
CA ARG A 175 -33.71 0.69 32.10
C ARG A 175 -34.54 1.51 33.09
N ALA A 176 -34.41 2.84 33.07
CA ALA A 176 -35.21 3.72 33.91
C ALA A 176 -36.70 3.72 33.51
N GLN A 177 -37.01 3.70 32.22
CA GLN A 177 -38.40 3.66 31.73
C GLN A 177 -39.08 2.29 31.88
N LYS A 178 -38.34 1.20 32.09
CA LYS A 178 -38.90 -0.15 32.26
C LYS A 178 -39.28 -0.47 33.71
N ASN A 179 -38.86 0.37 34.65
CA ASN A 179 -39.08 0.20 36.10
C ASN A 179 -40.13 1.18 36.67
N THR A 180 -40.86 1.88 35.80
CA THR A 180 -42.04 2.73 36.08
C THR A 180 -43.21 2.20 35.30
#